data_AF-A0A5R9M7Q2-F1
#
_entry.id   AF-A0A5R9M7Q2-F1
#
_cell.length_a   1.000
_cell.length_b   1.000
_cell.length_c   1.000
_cell.angle_alpha   90.00
_cell.angle_beta   90.00
_cell.angle_gamma   90.00
#
_symmetry.space_group_name_H-M   'P 1'
#
loop_
_entity.id
_entity.type
_entity.pdbx_description
1 polymer ?
#
loop_
_entity_poly.entity_id
_entity_poly.type
_entity_poly.pdbx_seq_one_letter_code
_entity_poly.pdbx_strand_id
1 'polypeptide(L)'
;MRRLAQAQLGFAYHASHADGWWTYELSLNEVAAGLSAHADALLPPLRARLAAASTLDECRELCRLLESWGAAAAPALPELLGLLDTHAVVWALDALAAIGPAAARAVPRERLRALLDTPPADQPFAPRSLALAYGRLTGDREPALALLVPQLGEPYDQDNAAVLLAELGTPGAAYVGRLRELLTVHQEGWLPLRVGEALWRITGRTDEVVPVLVRAIAPFTERGGVHRAVVETVKLLAEIGTDAAPAEPVLRAFLDADVRPVRQGTWRSVPEDDDLCDAARAALHAICGPGAA
;
A
#
# COMPACT_ATOMS: atom_id res chain seq x y z
N MET A 1 -20.66 -16.40 4.95
CA MET A 1 -20.94 -17.10 3.67
C MET A 1 -22.24 -16.67 2.98
N ARG A 2 -23.42 -16.78 3.63
CA ARG A 2 -24.71 -16.55 2.95
C ARG A 2 -24.92 -15.15 2.34
N ARG A 3 -24.35 -14.09 2.93
CA ARG A 3 -24.43 -12.71 2.41
C ARG A 3 -23.51 -12.42 1.22
N LEU A 4 -22.35 -13.08 1.13
CA LEU A 4 -21.40 -12.92 0.03
C LEU A 4 -21.90 -13.50 -1.30
N ALA A 5 -22.90 -14.39 -1.23
CA ALA A 5 -23.50 -15.03 -2.40
C ALA A 5 -24.80 -14.34 -2.89
N GLN A 6 -25.19 -13.22 -2.26
CA GLN A 6 -26.44 -12.50 -2.59
C GLN A 6 -26.15 -11.24 -3.42
N ALA A 7 -27.13 -10.82 -4.22
CA ALA A 7 -27.05 -9.61 -5.06
C ALA A 7 -26.87 -8.32 -4.23
N GLN A 8 -27.38 -8.31 -3.00
CA GLN A 8 -27.04 -7.30 -1.99
C GLN A 8 -26.10 -7.95 -0.99
N LEU A 9 -24.84 -7.52 -0.98
CA LEU A 9 -23.81 -7.99 -0.04
C LEU A 9 -24.16 -7.63 1.42
N GLY A 10 -25.08 -6.67 1.62
CA GLY A 10 -25.43 -6.12 2.93
C GLY A 10 -24.35 -5.21 3.52
N PHE A 11 -23.42 -4.77 2.66
CA PHE A 11 -22.31 -3.85 2.91
C PHE A 11 -22.29 -2.81 1.80
N ALA A 12 -21.87 -1.59 2.11
CA ALA A 12 -21.74 -0.55 1.10
C ALA A 12 -20.55 -0.84 0.17
N TYR A 13 -20.67 -0.45 -1.09
CA TYR A 13 -19.53 -0.48 -2.02
C TYR A 13 -18.54 0.67 -1.75
N HIS A 14 -18.95 1.71 -1.03
CA HIS A 14 -18.07 2.79 -0.58
C HIS A 14 -18.40 3.14 0.87
N ALA A 15 -17.37 3.43 1.67
CA ALA A 15 -17.59 4.05 2.98
C ALA A 15 -18.17 5.46 2.76
N SER A 16 -19.45 5.66 3.09
CA SER A 16 -20.08 6.97 3.08
C SER A 16 -19.76 7.71 4.37
N HIS A 17 -18.99 8.80 4.24
CA HIS A 17 -18.71 9.72 5.34
C HIS A 17 -19.85 10.74 5.41
N ALA A 18 -20.84 10.49 6.25
CA ALA A 18 -21.78 11.53 6.67
C ALA A 18 -21.52 11.89 8.14
N ASP A 19 -21.89 13.10 8.55
CA ASP A 19 -21.66 13.61 9.91
C ASP A 19 -22.39 12.75 10.95
N GLY A 20 -21.66 11.81 11.57
CA GLY A 20 -22.15 10.95 12.65
C GLY A 20 -21.75 9.48 12.51
N TRP A 21 -21.51 8.81 13.64
CA TRP A 21 -21.15 7.38 13.66
C TRP A 21 -22.32 6.44 13.26
N TRP A 22 -23.56 6.93 13.24
CA TRP A 22 -24.78 6.17 12.96
C TRP A 22 -25.16 6.07 11.47
N THR A 23 -24.44 6.76 10.58
CA THR A 23 -24.60 6.68 9.12
C THR A 23 -23.48 5.88 8.44
N TYR A 24 -22.62 5.24 9.25
CA TYR A 24 -21.46 4.51 8.76
C TYR A 24 -21.87 3.11 8.28
N GLU A 25 -21.92 2.91 6.97
CA GLU A 25 -22.04 1.58 6.38
C GLU A 25 -20.66 0.97 6.17
N LEU A 26 -20.39 -0.15 6.85
CA LEU A 26 -19.15 -0.90 6.67
C LEU A 26 -19.05 -1.42 5.23
N SER A 27 -17.89 -1.25 4.62
CA SER A 27 -17.61 -1.81 3.29
C SER A 27 -17.25 -3.29 3.36
N LEU A 28 -17.38 -4.00 2.23
CA LEU A 28 -16.92 -5.39 2.14
C LEU A 28 -15.44 -5.51 2.52
N ASN A 29 -14.61 -4.61 2.01
CA ASN A 29 -13.17 -4.63 2.27
C ASN A 29 -12.87 -4.40 3.76
N GLU A 30 -13.60 -3.51 4.43
CA GLU A 30 -13.45 -3.25 5.87
C GLU A 30 -13.67 -4.48 6.74
N VAL A 31 -14.64 -5.31 6.36
CA VAL A 31 -14.99 -6.50 7.14
C VAL A 31 -14.11 -7.69 6.77
N ALA A 32 -13.73 -7.80 5.50
CA ALA A 32 -13.13 -9.03 4.97
C ALA A 32 -11.61 -8.95 4.74
N ALA A 33 -10.98 -7.76 4.70
CA ALA A 33 -9.54 -7.65 4.44
C ALA A 33 -8.69 -8.46 5.42
N GLY A 34 -9.03 -8.43 6.72
CA GLY A 34 -8.33 -9.19 7.77
C GLY A 34 -8.62 -10.70 7.80
N LEU A 35 -9.47 -11.22 6.90
CA LEU A 35 -9.90 -12.62 6.89
C LEU A 35 -9.16 -13.48 5.86
N SER A 36 -7.98 -13.05 5.41
CA SER A 36 -7.17 -13.80 4.43
C SER A 36 -6.81 -15.21 4.90
N ALA A 37 -6.64 -15.43 6.21
CA ALA A 37 -6.44 -16.75 6.80
C ALA A 37 -7.62 -17.72 6.61
N HIS A 38 -8.78 -17.20 6.21
CA HIS A 38 -10.00 -17.95 5.90
C HIS A 38 -10.37 -17.88 4.41
N ALA A 39 -9.42 -17.52 3.54
CA ALA A 39 -9.65 -17.37 2.10
C ALA A 39 -10.28 -18.62 1.47
N ASP A 40 -9.84 -19.83 1.83
CA ASP A 40 -10.39 -21.09 1.29
C ASP A 40 -11.91 -21.20 1.45
N ALA A 41 -12.43 -20.70 2.57
CA ALA A 41 -13.85 -20.75 2.89
C ALA A 41 -14.65 -19.60 2.23
N LEU A 42 -14.00 -18.48 1.94
CA LEU A 42 -14.64 -17.25 1.45
C LEU A 42 -14.48 -17.04 -0.06
N LEU A 43 -13.45 -17.61 -0.69
CA LEU A 43 -13.18 -17.49 -2.12
C LEU A 43 -14.29 -18.08 -2.99
N PRO A 44 -14.87 -19.27 -2.72
CA PRO A 44 -15.92 -19.81 -3.58
C PRO A 44 -17.11 -18.85 -3.80
N PRO A 45 -17.74 -18.27 -2.75
CA PRO A 45 -18.80 -17.28 -2.97
C PRO A 45 -18.29 -15.97 -3.57
N LEU A 46 -17.07 -15.51 -3.24
CA LEU A 46 -16.50 -14.29 -3.83
C LEU A 46 -16.24 -14.42 -5.33
N ARG A 47 -15.73 -15.57 -5.78
CA ARG A 47 -15.52 -15.88 -7.19
C ARG A 47 -16.84 -15.92 -7.96
N ALA A 48 -17.86 -16.57 -7.38
CA ALA A 48 -19.20 -16.56 -7.95
C ALA A 48 -19.76 -15.14 -8.08
N ARG A 49 -19.51 -14.27 -7.08
CA ARG A 49 -19.94 -12.87 -7.14
C ARG A 49 -19.15 -12.07 -8.17
N LEU A 50 -17.83 -12.26 -8.24
CA LEU A 50 -16.95 -11.60 -9.21
C LEU A 50 -17.34 -11.93 -10.65
N ALA A 51 -17.66 -13.20 -10.92
CA ALA A 51 -18.16 -13.64 -12.22
C ALA A 51 -19.56 -13.05 -12.58
N ALA A 52 -20.37 -12.74 -11.57
CA ALA A 52 -21.71 -12.18 -11.73
C ALA A 52 -21.77 -10.64 -11.56
N ALA A 53 -20.63 -9.99 -11.30
CA ALA A 53 -20.57 -8.56 -11.07
C ALA A 53 -20.90 -7.81 -12.36
N SER A 54 -21.84 -6.86 -12.27
CA SER A 54 -22.35 -6.11 -13.42
C SER A 54 -22.01 -4.62 -13.38
N THR A 55 -21.51 -4.13 -12.25
CA THR A 55 -21.14 -2.73 -12.07
C THR A 55 -19.65 -2.57 -11.83
N LEU A 56 -19.10 -1.43 -12.25
CA LEU A 56 -17.69 -1.12 -12.06
C LEU A 56 -17.29 -1.03 -10.58
N ASP A 57 -18.15 -0.41 -9.76
CA ASP A 57 -17.91 -0.24 -8.32
C ASP A 57 -17.86 -1.58 -7.60
N GLU A 58 -18.69 -2.53 -7.99
CA GLU A 58 -18.65 -3.88 -7.43
C GLU A 58 -17.36 -4.61 -7.82
N CYS A 59 -16.99 -4.60 -9.11
CA CYS A 59 -15.73 -5.20 -9.56
C CYS A 59 -14.53 -4.58 -8.82
N ARG A 60 -14.53 -3.25 -8.66
CA ARG A 60 -13.50 -2.52 -7.93
C ARG A 60 -13.37 -2.99 -6.48
N GLU A 61 -14.47 -3.09 -5.74
CA GLU A 61 -14.41 -3.52 -4.33
C GLU A 61 -14.02 -4.98 -4.17
N LEU A 62 -14.49 -5.86 -5.06
CA LEU A 62 -14.09 -7.27 -5.05
C LEU A 62 -12.60 -7.43 -5.39
N CYS A 63 -12.09 -6.71 -6.39
CA CYS A 63 -10.68 -6.71 -6.73
C CYS A 63 -9.82 -6.18 -5.57
N ARG A 64 -10.22 -5.10 -4.90
CA ARG A 64 -9.53 -4.56 -3.71
C ARG A 64 -9.46 -5.56 -2.56
N LEU A 65 -10.54 -6.30 -2.32
CA LEU A 65 -10.52 -7.35 -1.32
C LEU A 65 -9.52 -8.45 -1.70
N LEU A 66 -9.54 -8.92 -2.96
CA LEU A 66 -8.59 -9.93 -3.43
C LEU A 66 -7.14 -9.44 -3.40
N GLU A 67 -6.91 -8.17 -3.73
CA GLU A 67 -5.61 -7.50 -3.58
C GLU A 67 -5.13 -7.55 -2.12
N SER A 68 -6.01 -7.24 -1.16
CA SER A 68 -5.68 -7.27 0.28
C SER A 68 -5.32 -8.67 0.79
N TRP A 69 -5.78 -9.72 0.13
CA TRP A 69 -5.47 -11.11 0.47
C TRP A 69 -4.20 -11.63 -0.21
N GLY A 70 -3.67 -10.91 -1.20
CA GLY A 70 -2.44 -11.26 -1.91
C GLY A 70 -2.44 -12.68 -2.46
N ALA A 71 -1.39 -13.45 -2.16
CA ALA A 71 -1.23 -14.82 -2.65
C ALA A 71 -2.40 -15.76 -2.31
N ALA A 72 -3.12 -15.52 -1.22
CA ALA A 72 -4.28 -16.32 -0.83
C ALA A 72 -5.41 -16.24 -1.86
N ALA A 73 -5.49 -15.16 -2.65
CA ALA A 73 -6.49 -14.95 -3.69
C ALA A 73 -6.19 -15.70 -5.01
N ALA A 74 -5.10 -16.46 -5.11
CA ALA A 74 -4.73 -17.20 -6.33
C ALA A 74 -5.85 -18.05 -6.96
N PRO A 75 -6.78 -18.69 -6.20
CA PRO A 75 -7.89 -19.42 -6.81
C PRO A 75 -8.87 -18.55 -7.63
N ALA A 76 -8.85 -17.23 -7.49
CA ALA A 76 -9.70 -16.28 -8.24
C ALA A 76 -9.08 -15.80 -9.57
N LEU A 77 -7.92 -16.36 -9.97
CA LEU A 77 -7.24 -16.00 -11.21
C LEU A 77 -8.14 -16.06 -12.46
N PRO A 78 -8.98 -17.09 -12.69
CA PRO A 78 -9.81 -17.15 -13.89
C PRO A 78 -10.76 -15.96 -14.01
N GLU A 79 -11.38 -15.56 -12.89
CA GLU A 79 -12.31 -14.44 -12.85
C GLU A 79 -11.58 -13.10 -13.05
N LEU A 80 -10.41 -12.91 -12.41
CA LEU A 80 -9.57 -11.71 -12.60
C LEU A 80 -9.08 -11.58 -14.04
N LEU A 81 -8.70 -12.68 -14.70
CA LEU A 81 -8.29 -12.69 -16.11
C LEU A 81 -9.44 -12.32 -17.06
N GLY A 82 -10.68 -12.64 -16.68
CA GLY A 82 -11.89 -12.23 -17.42
C GLY A 82 -12.16 -10.74 -17.34
N LEU A 83 -11.72 -10.06 -16.27
CA LEU A 83 -11.91 -8.63 -16.09
C LEU A 83 -10.92 -7.76 -16.89
N LEU A 84 -9.85 -8.34 -17.43
CA LEU A 84 -8.84 -7.59 -18.19
C LEU A 84 -9.38 -7.00 -19.51
N ASP A 85 -10.51 -7.49 -20.02
CA ASP A 85 -11.18 -6.93 -21.22
C ASP A 85 -12.33 -5.98 -20.85
N THR A 86 -12.40 -5.55 -19.59
CA THR A 86 -13.49 -4.71 -19.07
C THR A 86 -12.95 -3.38 -18.56
N HIS A 87 -13.85 -2.46 -18.22
CA HIS A 87 -13.46 -1.20 -17.56
C HIS A 87 -12.83 -1.42 -16.17
N ALA A 88 -12.96 -2.62 -15.59
CA ALA A 88 -12.38 -2.97 -14.30
C ALA A 88 -10.89 -3.39 -14.38
N VAL A 89 -10.27 -3.33 -15.56
CA VAL A 89 -8.92 -3.83 -15.84
C VAL A 89 -7.85 -3.32 -14.87
N VAL A 90 -7.90 -2.05 -14.46
CA VAL A 90 -6.90 -1.47 -13.55
C VAL A 90 -6.90 -2.19 -12.20
N TRP A 91 -8.08 -2.32 -11.57
CA TRP A 91 -8.19 -3.00 -10.28
C TRP A 91 -7.94 -4.51 -10.36
N ALA A 92 -8.32 -5.14 -11.49
CA ALA A 92 -8.00 -6.54 -11.71
C ALA A 92 -6.47 -6.76 -11.77
N LEU A 93 -5.74 -5.85 -12.41
CA LEU A 93 -4.28 -5.91 -12.49
C LEU A 93 -3.59 -5.64 -11.16
N ASP A 94 -4.10 -4.74 -10.32
CA ASP A 94 -3.59 -4.55 -8.95
C ASP A 94 -3.74 -5.83 -8.12
N ALA A 95 -4.92 -6.47 -8.18
CA ALA A 95 -5.15 -7.76 -7.51
C ALA A 95 -4.24 -8.88 -8.06
N LEU A 96 -4.05 -8.96 -9.38
CA LEU A 96 -3.14 -9.91 -10.00
C LEU A 96 -1.69 -9.67 -9.56
N ALA A 97 -1.24 -8.42 -9.50
CA ALA A 97 0.09 -8.06 -9.03
C ALA A 97 0.29 -8.48 -7.55
N ALA A 98 -0.73 -8.30 -6.69
CA ALA A 98 -0.69 -8.73 -5.30
C ALA A 98 -0.70 -10.26 -5.11
N ILE A 99 -1.34 -11.02 -6.01
CA ILE A 99 -1.25 -12.49 -6.04
C ILE A 99 0.18 -12.97 -6.34
N GLY A 100 0.94 -12.20 -7.11
CA GLY A 100 2.37 -12.42 -7.32
C GLY A 100 2.69 -13.55 -8.32
N PRO A 101 3.64 -14.46 -8.04
CA PRO A 101 4.18 -15.40 -9.04
C PRO A 101 3.17 -16.33 -9.71
N ALA A 102 2.05 -16.64 -9.04
CA ALA A 102 0.98 -17.43 -9.65
C ALA A 102 0.28 -16.66 -10.78
N ALA A 103 -0.01 -15.37 -10.57
CA ALA A 103 -0.57 -14.48 -11.59
C ALA A 103 0.43 -14.21 -12.72
N ALA A 104 1.70 -13.95 -12.38
CA ALA A 104 2.76 -13.69 -13.37
C ALA A 104 2.90 -14.82 -14.41
N ARG A 105 2.65 -16.08 -14.02
CA ARG A 105 2.65 -17.22 -14.95
C ARG A 105 1.36 -17.37 -15.76
N ALA A 106 0.24 -16.85 -15.24
CA ALA A 106 -1.08 -17.02 -15.82
C ALA A 106 -1.45 -15.91 -16.81
N VAL A 107 -0.94 -14.68 -16.62
CA VAL A 107 -1.24 -13.54 -17.49
C VAL A 107 -0.27 -13.50 -18.66
N PRO A 108 -0.73 -13.57 -19.92
CA PRO A 108 0.16 -13.48 -21.08
C PRO A 108 0.81 -12.09 -21.20
N ARG A 109 2.12 -12.04 -21.45
CA ARG A 109 2.91 -10.79 -21.46
C ARG A 109 2.46 -9.84 -22.59
N GLU A 110 2.10 -10.40 -23.75
CA GLU A 110 1.59 -9.65 -24.89
C GLU A 110 0.27 -8.95 -24.57
N ARG A 111 -0.58 -9.58 -23.75
CA ARG A 111 -1.83 -8.99 -23.28
C ARG A 111 -1.56 -7.80 -22.37
N LEU A 112 -0.62 -7.94 -21.43
CA LEU A 112 -0.20 -6.84 -20.58
C LEU A 112 0.41 -5.69 -21.39
N ARG A 113 1.18 -6.00 -22.43
CA ARG A 113 1.76 -4.97 -23.30
C ARG A 113 0.69 -4.21 -24.10
N ALA A 114 -0.29 -4.91 -24.65
CA ALA A 114 -1.41 -4.28 -25.35
C ALA A 114 -2.18 -3.28 -24.47
N LEU A 115 -2.35 -3.59 -23.17
CA LEU A 115 -2.99 -2.69 -22.21
C LEU A 115 -2.16 -1.42 -21.94
N LEU A 116 -0.82 -1.52 -21.94
CA LEU A 116 0.04 -0.34 -21.83
C LEU A 116 -0.01 0.54 -23.09
N ASP A 117 -0.01 -0.09 -24.26
CA ASP A 117 -0.01 0.63 -25.54
C ASP A 117 -1.38 1.30 -25.79
N THR A 118 -2.48 0.69 -25.30
CA THR A 118 -3.85 1.23 -25.43
C THR A 118 -4.57 1.23 -24.07
N PRO A 119 -4.26 2.18 -23.18
CA PRO A 119 -4.93 2.29 -21.88
C PRO A 119 -6.39 2.76 -22.04
N PRO A 120 -7.28 2.43 -21.08
CA PRO A 120 -8.66 2.94 -21.06
C PRO A 120 -8.70 4.48 -21.08
N ALA A 121 -9.32 5.06 -22.11
CA ALA A 121 -9.30 6.50 -22.36
C ALA A 121 -10.11 7.32 -21.33
N ASP A 122 -11.09 6.70 -20.66
CA ASP A 122 -11.94 7.30 -19.64
C ASP A 122 -11.29 7.30 -18.24
N GLN A 123 -10.09 6.74 -18.10
CA GLN A 123 -9.39 6.59 -16.81
C GLN A 123 -8.00 7.24 -16.86
N PRO A 124 -7.88 8.54 -16.53
CA PRO A 124 -6.61 9.27 -16.58
C PRO A 124 -5.49 8.69 -15.70
N PHE A 125 -5.84 7.92 -14.67
CA PHE A 125 -4.90 7.25 -13.77
C PHE A 125 -4.45 5.86 -14.27
N ALA A 126 -5.13 5.31 -15.29
CA ALA A 126 -4.86 3.96 -15.78
C ALA A 126 -3.42 3.78 -16.27
N PRO A 127 -2.81 4.67 -17.08
CA PRO A 127 -1.45 4.46 -17.58
C PRO A 127 -0.43 4.18 -16.46
N ARG A 128 -0.51 4.93 -15.36
CA ARG A 128 0.37 4.77 -14.19
C ARG A 128 0.17 3.43 -13.50
N SER A 129 -1.09 3.07 -13.26
CA SER A 129 -1.46 1.83 -12.56
C SER A 129 -1.10 0.60 -13.39
N LEU A 130 -1.36 0.64 -14.70
CA LEU A 130 -1.02 -0.42 -15.64
C LEU A 130 0.51 -0.62 -15.73
N ALA A 131 1.29 0.46 -15.78
CA ALA A 131 2.75 0.38 -15.83
C ALA A 131 3.34 -0.27 -14.57
N LEU A 132 2.83 0.08 -13.38
CA LEU A 132 3.22 -0.54 -12.12
C LEU A 132 2.87 -2.04 -12.09
N ALA A 133 1.64 -2.39 -12.45
CA ALA A 133 1.21 -3.78 -12.47
C ALA A 133 2.00 -4.62 -13.49
N TYR A 134 2.26 -4.07 -14.68
CA TYR A 134 3.12 -4.68 -15.68
C TYR A 134 4.52 -4.98 -15.11
N GLY A 135 5.13 -4.00 -14.44
CA GLY A 135 6.46 -4.18 -13.83
C GLY A 135 6.49 -5.21 -12.71
N ARG A 136 5.43 -5.29 -11.89
CA ARG A 136 5.31 -6.30 -10.82
C ARG A 136 5.08 -7.72 -11.36
N LEU A 137 4.29 -7.86 -12.42
CA LEU A 137 3.98 -9.16 -13.03
C LEU A 137 5.09 -9.68 -13.93
N THR A 138 5.86 -8.79 -14.57
CA THR A 138 6.84 -9.18 -15.59
C THR A 138 8.29 -8.95 -15.20
N GLY A 139 8.55 -8.20 -14.12
CA GLY A 139 9.88 -7.73 -13.72
C GLY A 139 10.42 -6.55 -14.53
N ASP A 140 9.76 -6.17 -15.64
CA ASP A 140 10.20 -5.09 -16.51
C ASP A 140 9.64 -3.75 -16.01
N ARG A 141 10.50 -2.99 -15.31
CA ARG A 141 10.13 -1.71 -14.65
C ARG A 141 10.27 -0.49 -15.54
N GLU A 142 10.80 -0.63 -16.76
CA GLU A 142 11.12 0.51 -17.63
C GLU A 142 9.89 1.38 -17.97
N PRO A 143 8.73 0.81 -18.33
CA PRO A 143 7.54 1.63 -18.61
C PRO A 143 7.06 2.44 -17.40
N ALA A 144 7.15 1.85 -16.19
CA ALA A 144 6.76 2.53 -14.97
C ALA A 144 7.73 3.65 -14.61
N LEU A 145 9.04 3.42 -14.78
CA LEU A 145 10.08 4.42 -14.53
C LEU A 145 9.94 5.61 -15.47
N ALA A 146 9.76 5.35 -16.76
CA ALA A 146 9.61 6.40 -17.78
C ALA A 146 8.41 7.32 -17.50
N LEU A 147 7.33 6.77 -16.93
CA LEU A 147 6.11 7.52 -16.66
C LEU A 147 6.12 8.24 -15.30
N LEU A 148 6.65 7.59 -14.26
CA LEU A 148 6.53 8.07 -12.87
C LEU A 148 7.72 8.90 -12.40
N VAL A 149 8.96 8.53 -12.77
CA VAL A 149 10.15 9.25 -12.29
C VAL A 149 10.15 10.73 -12.68
N PRO A 150 9.70 11.15 -13.88
CA PRO A 150 9.63 12.57 -14.22
C PRO A 150 8.72 13.41 -13.32
N GLN A 151 7.77 12.77 -12.62
CA GLN A 151 6.83 13.42 -11.71
C GLN A 151 7.35 13.45 -10.26
N LEU A 152 8.49 12.80 -9.99
CA LEU A 152 9.04 12.66 -8.64
C LEU A 152 9.32 14.02 -7.99
N GLY A 153 8.54 14.32 -6.95
CA GLY A 153 8.64 15.54 -6.16
C GLY A 153 7.70 16.68 -6.60
N GLU A 154 6.86 16.44 -7.61
CA GLU A 154 5.82 17.41 -7.99
C GLU A 154 4.70 17.47 -6.93
N PRO A 155 4.05 18.63 -6.74
CA PRO A 155 2.83 18.71 -5.93
C PRO A 155 1.79 17.74 -6.47
N TYR A 156 1.19 16.94 -5.58
CA TYR A 156 0.24 15.87 -5.91
C TYR A 156 0.81 14.66 -6.65
N ASP A 157 2.14 14.56 -6.79
CA ASP A 157 2.76 13.29 -7.18
C ASP A 157 2.33 12.22 -6.17
N GLN A 158 1.80 11.12 -6.70
CA GLN A 158 1.32 10.02 -5.88
C GLN A 158 2.55 9.17 -5.61
N ASP A 159 2.83 8.86 -4.34
CA ASP A 159 3.98 8.13 -3.77
C ASP A 159 4.59 6.99 -4.61
N ASN A 160 3.83 6.46 -5.57
CA ASN A 160 4.19 5.53 -6.63
C ASN A 160 5.60 5.66 -7.17
N ALA A 161 6.10 6.86 -7.47
CA ALA A 161 7.46 7.03 -8.00
C ALA A 161 8.51 6.61 -6.96
N ALA A 162 8.39 7.10 -5.71
CA ALA A 162 9.28 6.72 -4.62
C ALA A 162 9.13 5.25 -4.24
N VAL A 163 7.90 4.72 -4.19
CA VAL A 163 7.63 3.30 -3.92
C VAL A 163 8.26 2.41 -4.99
N LEU A 164 8.13 2.76 -6.27
CA LEU A 164 8.77 2.04 -7.38
C LEU A 164 10.29 2.01 -7.23
N LEU A 165 10.90 3.14 -6.86
CA LEU A 165 12.34 3.23 -6.62
C LEU A 165 12.78 2.39 -5.41
N ALA A 166 11.96 2.33 -4.36
CA ALA A 166 12.20 1.47 -3.20
C ALA A 166 12.12 -0.02 -3.57
N GLU A 167 11.13 -0.41 -4.38
CA GLU A 167 10.97 -1.78 -4.87
C GLU A 167 12.12 -2.23 -5.80
N LEU A 168 12.77 -1.30 -6.50
CA LEU A 168 13.94 -1.61 -7.32
C LEU A 168 15.15 -2.03 -6.48
N GLY A 169 15.33 -1.45 -5.29
CA GLY A 169 16.53 -1.65 -4.49
C GLY A 169 17.80 -1.17 -5.20
N THR A 170 18.93 -1.86 -5.04
CA THR A 170 20.25 -1.46 -5.59
C THR A 170 20.26 -1.06 -7.08
N PRO A 171 19.52 -1.72 -8.01
CA PRO A 171 19.33 -1.24 -9.38
C PRO A 171 18.90 0.23 -9.53
N GLY A 172 18.25 0.82 -8.52
CA GLY A 172 17.87 2.23 -8.49
C GLY A 172 19.01 3.22 -8.23
N ALA A 173 20.27 2.78 -8.19
CA ALA A 173 21.45 3.61 -7.85
C ALA A 173 21.55 4.92 -8.67
N ALA A 174 21.10 4.93 -9.92
CA ALA A 174 21.08 6.11 -10.78
C ALA A 174 20.22 7.26 -10.22
N TYR A 175 19.25 6.97 -9.35
CA TYR A 175 18.31 7.95 -8.80
C TYR A 175 18.72 8.49 -7.43
N VAL A 176 19.80 8.00 -6.83
CA VAL A 176 20.26 8.39 -5.48
C VAL A 176 20.51 9.89 -5.36
N GLY A 177 21.14 10.50 -6.37
CA GLY A 177 21.39 11.96 -6.37
C GLY A 177 20.09 12.75 -6.28
N ARG A 178 19.10 12.38 -7.08
CA ARG A 178 17.78 13.02 -7.10
C ARG A 178 17.02 12.82 -5.78
N LEU A 179 17.07 11.62 -5.21
CA LEU A 179 16.44 11.34 -3.91
C LEU A 179 17.07 12.19 -2.80
N ARG A 180 18.40 12.34 -2.77
CA ARG A 180 19.08 13.22 -1.79
C ARG A 180 18.67 14.67 -1.96
N GLU A 181 18.57 15.19 -3.18
CA GLU A 181 18.07 16.55 -3.44
C GLU A 181 16.66 16.76 -2.89
N LEU A 182 15.76 15.78 -3.05
CA LEU A 182 14.40 15.90 -2.53
C LEU A 182 14.36 15.95 -1.00
N LEU A 183 15.22 15.20 -0.31
CA LEU A 183 15.31 15.22 1.16
C LEU A 183 15.92 16.53 1.72
N THR A 184 16.61 17.32 0.91
CA THR A 184 17.07 18.66 1.35
C THR A 184 15.96 19.70 1.21
N VAL A 185 15.12 19.58 0.18
CA VAL A 185 14.00 20.50 -0.10
C VAL A 185 12.78 20.21 0.76
N HIS A 186 12.48 18.93 1.01
CA HIS A 186 11.29 18.49 1.72
C HIS A 186 11.67 17.86 3.07
N GLN A 187 11.15 18.43 4.16
CA GLN A 187 11.43 17.97 5.52
C GLN A 187 10.18 17.52 6.28
N GLU A 188 8.99 17.90 5.82
CA GLU A 188 7.70 17.54 6.43
C GLU A 188 6.78 16.89 5.38
N GLY A 189 5.76 16.18 5.87
CA GLY A 189 4.77 15.49 5.04
C GLY A 189 5.15 14.06 4.68
N TRP A 190 4.43 13.49 3.71
CA TRP A 190 4.59 12.09 3.31
C TRP A 190 5.84 11.84 2.45
N LEU A 191 6.24 12.82 1.63
CA LEU A 191 7.29 12.65 0.61
C LEU A 191 8.65 12.26 1.22
N PRO A 192 9.15 12.92 2.29
CA PRO A 192 10.43 12.54 2.90
C PRO A 192 10.43 11.11 3.46
N LEU A 193 9.28 10.59 3.90
CA LEU A 193 9.14 9.22 4.40
C LEU A 193 9.40 8.21 3.27
N ARG A 194 8.74 8.41 2.12
CA ARG A 194 8.85 7.51 0.96
C ARG A 194 10.18 7.64 0.23
N VAL A 195 10.69 8.86 0.09
CA VAL A 195 12.02 9.11 -0.49
C VAL A 195 13.12 8.54 0.41
N GLY A 196 12.98 8.66 1.74
CA GLY A 196 13.90 8.06 2.70
C GLY A 196 13.90 6.53 2.61
N GLU A 197 12.72 5.90 2.56
CA GLU A 197 12.57 4.46 2.32
C GLU A 197 13.28 4.01 1.03
N ALA A 198 13.02 4.71 -0.08
CA ALA A 198 13.64 4.40 -1.36
C ALA A 198 15.16 4.53 -1.30
N LEU A 199 15.66 5.61 -0.69
CA LEU A 199 17.09 5.83 -0.55
C LEU A 199 17.75 4.71 0.25
N TRP A 200 17.15 4.29 1.38
CA TRP A 200 17.68 3.18 2.18
C TRP A 200 17.65 1.84 1.44
N ARG A 201 16.55 1.52 0.75
CA ARG A 201 16.45 0.27 -0.03
C ARG A 201 17.47 0.23 -1.19
N ILE A 202 17.84 1.37 -1.75
CA ILE A 202 18.85 1.47 -2.82
C ILE A 202 20.28 1.40 -2.26
N THR A 203 20.59 2.15 -1.19
CA THR A 203 21.96 2.35 -0.72
C THR A 203 22.35 1.45 0.45
N GLY A 204 21.38 0.96 1.22
CA GLY A 204 21.58 0.28 2.50
C GLY A 204 22.17 1.17 3.60
N ARG A 205 22.33 2.48 3.35
CA ARG A 205 22.99 3.39 4.28
C ARG A 205 22.03 3.93 5.32
N THR A 206 22.21 3.48 6.56
CA THR A 206 21.39 3.87 7.70
C THR A 206 21.78 5.24 8.25
N ASP A 207 23.07 5.60 8.17
CA ASP A 207 23.64 6.85 8.68
C ASP A 207 23.04 8.11 8.03
N GLU A 208 22.71 8.03 6.74
CA GLU A 208 22.08 9.15 6.01
C GLU A 208 20.55 9.15 6.08
N VAL A 209 19.92 7.98 6.23
CA VAL A 209 18.46 7.85 6.13
C VAL A 209 17.77 7.97 7.49
N VAL A 210 18.27 7.30 8.53
CA VAL A 210 17.62 7.27 9.86
C VAL A 210 17.38 8.69 10.40
N PRO A 211 18.34 9.64 10.35
CA PRO A 211 18.10 11.00 10.83
C PRO A 211 17.00 11.73 10.05
N VAL A 212 16.81 11.41 8.77
CA VAL A 212 15.77 12.01 7.93
C VAL A 212 14.40 11.44 8.28
N LEU A 213 14.28 10.12 8.42
CA LEU A 213 13.03 9.47 8.81
C LEU A 213 12.58 9.90 10.20
N VAL A 214 13.49 9.94 11.18
CA VAL A 214 13.21 10.40 12.55
C VAL A 214 12.69 11.84 12.54
N ARG A 215 13.38 12.73 11.82
CA ARG A 215 12.94 14.14 11.69
C ARG A 215 11.56 14.25 11.03
N ALA A 216 11.26 13.42 10.04
CA ALA A 216 10.00 13.47 9.32
C ALA A 216 8.81 12.94 10.14
N ILE A 217 9.02 11.97 11.04
CA ILE A 217 7.95 11.44 11.90
C ILE A 217 7.80 12.19 13.23
N ALA A 218 8.84 12.89 13.70
CA ALA A 218 8.81 13.61 14.99
C ALA A 218 7.64 14.61 15.15
N PRO A 219 7.23 15.41 14.15
CA PRO A 219 6.11 16.34 14.31
C PRO A 219 4.78 15.68 14.70
N PHE A 220 4.60 14.39 14.42
CA PHE A 220 3.36 13.67 14.70
C PHE A 220 3.22 13.24 16.17
N THR A 221 4.28 13.23 16.96
CA THR A 221 4.18 12.92 18.40
C THR A 221 3.53 14.06 19.19
N GLU A 222 3.70 15.30 18.75
CA GLU A 222 3.11 16.48 19.38
C GLU A 222 1.79 16.89 18.74
N ARG A 223 1.73 16.89 17.40
CA ARG A 223 0.56 17.38 16.65
C ARG A 223 -0.54 16.32 16.50
N GLY A 224 -0.20 15.04 16.70
CA GLY A 224 -1.05 13.91 16.30
C GLY A 224 -1.30 13.88 14.79
N GLY A 225 -2.35 13.19 14.38
CA GLY A 225 -2.71 13.08 12.96
C GLY A 225 -1.81 12.11 12.19
N VAL A 226 -1.27 11.09 12.87
CA VAL A 226 -0.52 10.00 12.24
C VAL A 226 -1.36 9.40 11.11
N HIS A 227 -0.74 9.27 9.94
CA HIS A 227 -1.31 8.61 8.77
C HIS A 227 -0.49 7.38 8.41
N ARG A 228 -1.03 6.52 7.54
CA ARG A 228 -0.42 5.23 7.16
C ARG A 228 1.08 5.30 6.84
N ALA A 229 1.55 6.28 6.06
CA ALA A 229 2.97 6.36 5.71
C ALA A 229 3.92 6.52 6.93
N VAL A 230 3.46 7.10 8.03
CA VAL A 230 4.23 7.16 9.30
C VAL A 230 4.31 5.77 9.93
N VAL A 231 3.20 5.03 9.97
CA VAL A 231 3.18 3.64 10.48
C VAL A 231 4.13 2.75 9.67
N GLU A 232 4.09 2.84 8.33
CA GLU A 232 5.02 2.11 7.47
C GLU A 232 6.49 2.53 7.72
N THR A 233 6.73 3.81 8.02
CA THR A 233 8.08 4.29 8.39
C THR A 233 8.54 3.73 9.74
N VAL A 234 7.64 3.59 10.72
CA VAL A 234 7.96 2.94 12.00
C VAL A 234 8.30 1.47 11.79
N LYS A 235 7.55 0.76 10.94
CA LYS A 235 7.87 -0.62 10.53
C LYS A 235 9.23 -0.70 9.82
N LEU A 236 9.55 0.28 8.97
CA LEU A 236 10.85 0.38 8.31
C LEU A 236 11.99 0.56 9.31
N LEU A 237 11.81 1.38 10.35
CA LEU A 237 12.81 1.56 11.41
C LEU A 237 13.04 0.25 12.19
N ALA A 238 12.00 -0.57 12.38
CA ALA A 238 12.16 -1.92 12.93
C ALA A 238 12.98 -2.82 12.00
N GLU A 239 12.76 -2.75 10.68
CA GLU A 239 13.52 -3.49 9.67
C GLU A 239 15.01 -3.09 9.63
N ILE A 240 15.30 -1.79 9.82
CA ILE A 240 16.67 -1.26 9.95
C ILE A 240 17.38 -1.84 11.19
N GLY A 241 16.65 -2.08 12.28
CA GLY A 241 17.18 -2.70 13.50
C GLY A 241 18.05 -1.76 14.33
N THR A 242 19.19 -2.23 14.82
CA THR A 242 20.05 -1.52 15.79
C THR A 242 20.51 -0.14 15.32
N ASP A 243 20.71 0.04 14.02
CA ASP A 243 21.14 1.32 13.46
C ASP A 243 20.04 2.41 13.54
N ALA A 244 18.79 2.01 13.77
CA ALA A 244 17.68 2.92 14.01
C ALA A 244 17.59 3.41 15.46
N ALA A 245 18.59 3.13 16.32
CA ALA A 245 18.64 3.61 17.71
C ALA A 245 18.33 5.10 17.92
N PRO A 246 18.72 6.03 17.02
CA PRO A 246 18.30 7.44 17.12
C PRO A 246 16.78 7.67 17.11
N ALA A 247 15.97 6.69 16.69
CA ALA A 247 14.51 6.76 16.69
C ALA A 247 13.88 6.45 18.05
N GLU A 248 14.62 5.92 19.02
CA GLU A 248 14.09 5.51 20.34
C GLU A 248 13.23 6.59 21.02
N PRO A 249 13.63 7.88 21.08
CA PRO A 249 12.81 8.91 21.74
C PRO A 249 11.46 9.13 21.06
N VAL A 250 11.43 9.15 19.72
CA VAL A 250 10.18 9.39 18.97
C VAL A 250 9.25 8.18 19.03
N LEU A 251 9.81 6.96 19.04
CA LEU A 251 9.05 5.72 19.20
C LEU A 251 8.40 5.63 20.59
N ARG A 252 9.12 5.98 21.65
CA ARG A 252 8.54 6.06 23.00
C ARG A 252 7.47 7.14 23.08
N ALA A 253 7.69 8.31 22.50
CA ALA A 253 6.72 9.38 22.50
C ALA A 253 5.37 8.98 21.85
N PHE A 254 5.37 8.11 20.84
CA PHE A 254 4.11 7.55 20.31
C PHE A 254 3.40 6.64 21.32
N LEU A 255 4.13 5.87 22.12
CA LEU A 255 3.57 4.96 23.13
C LEU A 255 3.13 5.67 24.41
N ASP A 256 3.81 6.76 24.76
CA ASP A 256 3.56 7.56 25.96
C ASP A 256 2.52 8.66 25.74
N ALA A 257 1.99 8.80 24.51
CA ALA A 257 0.99 9.81 24.20
C ALA A 257 -0.31 9.59 24.99
N ASP A 258 -0.75 10.63 25.72
CA ASP A 258 -2.00 10.61 26.50
C ASP A 258 -3.26 10.42 25.62
N VAL A 259 -3.15 10.71 24.33
CA VAL A 259 -4.20 10.54 23.32
C VAL A 259 -3.68 9.74 22.14
N ARG A 260 -4.57 8.96 21.51
CA ARG A 260 -4.25 8.18 20.28
C ARG A 260 -3.66 9.10 19.21
N PRO A 261 -2.39 8.89 18.77
CA PRO A 261 -1.74 9.76 17.79
C PRO A 261 -2.38 9.73 16.39
N VAL A 262 -3.12 8.66 16.05
CA VAL A 262 -3.80 8.54 14.75
C VAL A 262 -4.96 9.53 14.64
N ARG A 263 -5.18 10.05 13.42
CA ARG A 263 -6.24 11.03 13.14
C ARG A 263 -7.62 10.48 13.54
N GLN A 264 -8.31 11.20 14.42
CA GLN A 264 -9.67 10.86 14.84
C GLN A 264 -10.69 11.14 13.73
N GLY A 265 -11.74 10.32 13.65
CA GLY A 265 -12.88 10.59 12.75
C GLY A 265 -13.59 9.37 12.18
N THR A 266 -13.07 8.15 12.36
CA THR A 266 -13.76 6.90 12.00
C THR A 266 -13.42 5.80 13.00
N TRP A 267 -14.17 4.70 13.00
CA TRP A 267 -13.85 3.52 13.84
C TRP A 267 -12.44 2.95 13.57
N ARG A 268 -11.87 3.21 12.38
CA ARG A 268 -10.52 2.76 12.01
C ARG A 268 -9.41 3.38 12.85
N SER A 269 -9.66 4.54 13.49
CA SER A 269 -8.63 5.19 14.29
C SER A 269 -8.17 4.33 15.47
N VAL A 270 -8.95 3.34 15.90
CA VAL A 270 -8.54 2.38 16.94
C VAL A 270 -7.57 1.33 16.38
N PRO A 271 -7.95 0.48 15.41
CA PRO A 271 -7.02 -0.52 14.88
C PRO A 271 -5.79 0.09 14.18
N GLU A 272 -5.88 1.27 13.58
CA GLU A 272 -4.71 1.97 13.01
C GLU A 272 -3.74 2.43 14.10
N ASP A 273 -4.25 2.82 15.26
CA ASP A 273 -3.45 3.23 16.42
C ASP A 273 -2.83 2.01 17.10
N ASP A 274 -3.57 0.91 17.20
CA ASP A 274 -3.04 -0.37 17.68
C ASP A 274 -1.89 -0.85 16.77
N ASP A 275 -2.02 -0.75 15.44
CA ASP A 275 -0.94 -1.06 14.48
C ASP A 275 0.29 -0.13 14.64
N LEU A 276 0.07 1.17 14.90
CA LEU A 276 1.16 2.10 15.23
C LEU A 276 1.89 1.68 16.51
N CYS A 277 1.15 1.40 17.58
CA CYS A 277 1.72 0.99 18.86
C CYS A 277 2.48 -0.34 18.75
N ASP A 278 1.92 -1.32 18.06
CA ASP A 278 2.56 -2.61 17.83
C ASP A 278 3.84 -2.45 17.00
N ALA A 279 3.80 -1.63 15.94
CA ALA A 279 4.97 -1.32 15.14
C ALA A 279 6.05 -0.58 15.96
N ALA A 280 5.66 0.38 16.82
CA ALA A 280 6.60 1.12 17.66
C ALA A 280 7.26 0.23 18.70
N ARG A 281 6.52 -0.68 19.34
CA ARG A 281 7.10 -1.69 20.25
C ARG A 281 8.03 -2.63 19.52
N ALA A 282 7.64 -3.12 18.34
CA ALA A 282 8.50 -3.97 17.52
C ALA A 282 9.81 -3.26 17.12
N ALA A 283 9.73 -1.98 16.75
CA ALA A 283 10.90 -1.17 16.43
C ALA A 283 11.82 -0.98 17.65
N LEU A 284 11.28 -0.66 18.82
CA LEU A 284 12.06 -0.56 20.06
C LEU A 284 12.78 -1.88 20.40
N HIS A 285 12.10 -3.02 20.27
CA HIS A 285 12.71 -4.33 20.45
C HIS A 285 13.85 -4.60 19.45
N ALA A 286 13.65 -4.28 18.17
CA ALA A 286 14.65 -4.48 17.13
C ALA A 286 15.90 -3.60 17.34
N ILE A 287 15.71 -2.38 17.84
CA ILE A 287 16.77 -1.41 18.11
C ILE A 287 17.65 -1.84 19.30
N CYS A 288 17.07 -2.43 20.34
CA CYS A 288 17.82 -2.87 21.53
C CYS A 288 18.74 -4.09 21.29
N GLY A 289 18.58 -4.78 20.16
CA GLY A 289 19.35 -5.99 19.82
C GLY A 289 18.98 -7.22 20.68
N PRO A 290 19.44 -8.43 20.30
CA PRO A 290 19.07 -9.69 20.97
C PRO A 290 19.69 -9.93 22.36
N GLY A 291 20.03 -8.87 23.12
CA GLY A 291 20.74 -8.95 24.40
C GLY A 291 20.07 -8.26 25.60
N ALA A 292 18.86 -7.71 25.44
CA ALA A 292 18.14 -7.02 26.51
C ALA A 292 16.81 -7.71 26.83
N ALA A 293 16.90 -8.89 27.46
CA ALA A 293 15.81 -9.55 28.17
C ALA A 293 16.36 -10.09 29.50
#